data_AF-A0A8I1DT01-F1
#
_entry.id   AF-A0A8I1DT01-F1
#
_cell.length_a   1.000
_cell.length_b   1.000
_cell.length_c   1.000
_cell.angle_alpha   90.00
_cell.angle_beta   90.00
_cell.angle_gamma   90.00
#
_symmetry.space_group_name_H-M   'P 1'
#
loop_
_entity.id
_entity.type
_entity.pdbx_description
1 polymer ?
#
loop_
_entity_poly.entity_id
_entity_poly.type
_entity_poly.pdbx_seq_one_letter_code
_entity_poly.pdbx_strand_id
1 'polypeptide(L)' 'MPAWVQLMADSFWPLLHAGLVFTVPLTLMSFALGLALAFVVALIRLFGPAPLVALVRFYVWLIRGTPLLVQLFVIFYGL' A
#
# COMPACT_ATOMS: atom_id res chain seq x y z
N MET A 1 -28.05 18.07 22.88
CA MET A 1 -26.93 17.11 22.73
C MET A 1 -25.62 17.86 22.82
N PRO A 2 -24.53 17.26 23.31
CA PRO A 2 -23.22 17.91 23.37
C PRO A 2 -22.73 18.29 21.97
N ALA A 3 -22.02 19.41 21.84
CA ALA A 3 -21.52 19.91 20.55
C ALA A 3 -20.61 18.89 19.81
N TRP A 4 -19.82 18.11 20.55
CA TRP A 4 -18.97 17.07 19.97
C TRP A 4 -19.77 15.94 19.30
N VAL A 5 -20.96 15.61 19.82
CA VAL A 5 -21.83 14.58 19.21
C VAL A 5 -22.38 15.07 17.87
N GLN A 6 -22.77 16.34 17.79
CA GLN A 6 -23.27 16.95 16.55
C GLN A 6 -22.16 17.00 15.49
N LEU A 7 -20.96 17.46 15.87
CA LEU A 7 -19.81 17.48 14.96
C LEU A 7 -19.47 16.08 14.43
N MET A 8 -19.50 15.05 15.29
CA MET A 8 -19.28 13.67 14.86
C MET A 8 -20.36 13.19 13.89
N ALA A 9 -21.63 13.46 14.17
CA ALA A 9 -22.75 13.08 13.31
C ALA A 9 -22.67 13.78 11.94
N ASP A 10 -22.37 15.08 11.93
CA ASP A 10 -22.29 15.88 10.70
C ASP A 10 -21.06 15.51 9.86
N SER A 11 -19.93 15.19 10.52
CA SER A 11 -18.69 14.79 9.83
C SER A 11 -18.70 13.34 9.35
N PHE A 12 -19.53 12.48 9.95
CA PHE A 12 -19.55 11.06 9.61
C PHE A 12 -19.86 10.82 8.13
N TRP A 13 -20.90 11.47 7.60
CA TRP A 13 -21.34 11.23 6.23
C TRP A 13 -20.31 11.69 5.17
N PRO A 14 -19.72 12.89 5.26
CA PRO A 14 -18.62 13.31 4.39
C PRO A 14 -17.39 12.41 4.47
N LEU A 15 -16.97 11.99 5.67
CA LEU A 15 -15.79 11.12 5.84
C LEU A 15 -16.05 9.73 5.26
N LEU A 16 -17.24 9.17 5.48
CA LEU A 16 -17.63 7.88 4.91
C LEU A 16 -17.62 7.94 3.39
N HIS A 17 -18.22 8.99 2.81
CA HIS A 17 -18.21 9.20 1.36
C HIS A 17 -16.78 9.32 0.82
N ALA A 18 -15.91 10.11 1.47
CA ALA A 18 -14.52 10.24 1.07
C ALA A 18 -13.77 8.89 1.14
N GLY A 19 -13.99 8.10 2.20
CA GLY A 19 -13.41 6.77 2.33
C GLY A 19 -13.86 5.82 1.20
N LEU A 20 -15.14 5.83 0.87
CA LEU A 20 -15.70 4.99 -0.19
C LEU A 20 -15.26 5.41 -1.59
N VAL A 21 -15.11 6.71 -1.85
CA VAL A 21 -14.78 7.23 -3.19
C VAL A 21 -13.27 7.24 -3.44
N PHE A 22 -12.45 7.47 -2.41
CA PHE A 22 -11.00 7.59 -2.58
C PHE A 22 -10.25 6.39 -2.01
N THR A 23 -10.44 6.07 -0.73
CA THR A 23 -9.64 5.03 -0.06
C THR A 23 -9.93 3.64 -0.60
N VAL A 24 -11.20 3.28 -0.80
CA VAL A 24 -11.56 1.93 -1.28
C VAL A 24 -11.03 1.68 -2.70
N PRO A 25 -11.27 2.55 -3.71
CA PRO A 25 -10.74 2.32 -5.05
C PRO A 25 -9.20 2.32 -5.08
N LEU A 26 -8.57 3.26 -4.36
CA LEU A 26 -7.11 3.31 -4.28
C LEU A 26 -6.55 2.02 -3.68
N THR A 27 -7.14 1.53 -2.59
CA THR A 27 -6.72 0.27 -1.95
C THR A 27 -6.87 -0.91 -2.88
N LEU A 28 -8.01 -1.02 -3.58
CA LEU A 28 -8.25 -2.12 -4.52
C LEU A 28 -7.26 -2.10 -5.68
N MET A 29 -6.97 -0.92 -6.25
CA MET A 29 -5.98 -0.79 -7.32
C MET A 29 -4.57 -1.12 -6.84
N SER A 30 -4.14 -0.55 -5.70
CA SER A 30 -2.81 -0.84 -5.13
C SER A 30 -2.66 -2.32 -4.75
N PHE A 31 -3.70 -2.95 -4.21
CA PHE A 31 -3.69 -4.36 -3.88
C PHE A 31 -3.61 -5.24 -5.13
N ALA A 32 -4.40 -4.95 -6.16
CA ALA A 32 -4.37 -5.69 -7.43
C ALA A 32 -2.98 -5.63 -8.09
N LEU A 33 -2.38 -4.44 -8.16
CA LEU A 33 -1.03 -4.25 -8.70
C LEU A 33 0.03 -4.94 -7.83
N GLY A 34 -0.07 -4.81 -6.50
CA GLY A 34 0.83 -5.47 -5.56
C GLY A 34 0.74 -6.99 -5.65
N LEU A 35 -0.46 -7.54 -5.84
CA LEU A 35 -0.67 -8.98 -6.02
C LEU A 35 -0.08 -9.49 -7.33
N ALA A 36 -0.29 -8.77 -8.44
CA ALA A 36 0.31 -9.11 -9.73
C ALA A 36 1.84 -9.12 -9.64
N LEU A 37 2.43 -8.11 -9.01
CA LEU A 37 3.87 -8.04 -8.77
C LEU A 37 4.35 -9.19 -7.87
N ALA A 38 3.63 -9.47 -6.77
CA ALA A 38 3.95 -10.56 -5.86
C ALA A 38 3.90 -11.93 -6.56
N PHE A 39 2.95 -12.12 -7.47
CA PHE A 39 2.84 -13.33 -8.27
C PHE A 39 4.05 -13.51 -9.19
N VAL A 40 4.45 -12.47 -9.93
CA VAL A 40 5.66 -12.50 -10.77
C VAL A 40 6.91 -12.77 -9.93
N VAL A 41 7.05 -12.09 -8.79
CA VAL A 41 8.14 -12.29 -7.83
C VAL A 41 8.19 -13.75 -7.33
N ALA A 42 7.04 -14.35 -7.05
CA ALA A 42 6.96 -15.75 -6.62
C ALA A 42 7.41 -16.71 -7.72
N LEU A 43 6.96 -16.50 -8.96
CA LEU A 43 7.37 -17.31 -10.11
C LEU A 43 8.88 -17.23 -10.34
N ILE A 44 9.46 -16.03 -10.29
CA ILE A 44 10.91 -15.85 -10.42
C ILE A 44 11.65 -16.59 -9.31
N ARG A 45 11.17 -16.53 -8.07
CA ARG A 45 11.83 -17.21 -6.94
C ARG A 45 11.78 -18.74 -7.04
N LEU A 46 10.77 -19.29 -7.71
CA LEU A 46 10.59 -20.74 -7.84
C LEU A 46 11.32 -21.31 -9.07
N PHE A 47 11.31 -20.59 -10.19
CA PHE A 47 11.78 -21.12 -11.48
C PHE A 47 12.91 -20.30 -12.12
N GLY A 48 13.25 -19.14 -11.58
CA GLY A 48 14.22 -18.22 -12.18
C GLY A 48 15.68 -18.64 -11.97
N PRO A 49 16.60 -18.16 -12.83
CA PRO A 49 18.03 -18.41 -12.68
C PRO A 49 18.59 -17.68 -11.44
N ALA A 50 19.66 -18.24 -10.86
CA ALA A 50 20.30 -17.74 -9.62
C ALA A 50 20.48 -16.21 -9.52
N PRO A 51 21.01 -15.49 -10.53
CA PRO A 51 21.19 -14.04 -10.44
C PRO A 51 19.85 -13.28 -10.36
N LEU A 52 18.82 -13.72 -11.09
CA LEU A 52 17.51 -13.08 -11.07
C LEU A 52 16.81 -13.32 -9.72
N VAL A 53 16.95 -14.52 -9.16
CA VAL A 53 16.46 -14.83 -7.81
C VAL A 53 17.15 -13.98 -6.76
N ALA A 54 18.45 -13.74 -6.88
CA ALA A 54 19.20 -12.88 -5.95
C ALA A 54 18.68 -11.43 -5.98
N LEU A 55 18.45 -10.88 -7.17
CA LEU A 55 17.86 -9.54 -7.35
C LEU A 55 16.47 -9.45 -6.71
N VAL A 56 15.60 -10.43 -6.96
CA VAL A 56 14.25 -10.45 -6.38
C VAL A 56 14.29 -10.62 -4.87
N ARG A 57 15.22 -11.41 -4.32
CA ARG A 57 15.42 -11.52 -2.87
C ARG A 57 15.83 -10.18 -2.26
N PHE A 58 16.73 -9.46 -2.92
CA PHE A 58 17.13 -8.12 -2.48
C PHE A 58 15.95 -7.15 -2.47
N TYR A 59 15.15 -7.12 -3.55
CA TYR A 59 13.92 -6.31 -3.60
C TYR A 59 12.97 -6.64 -2.44
N VAL A 60 12.65 -7.93 -2.21
CA VAL A 60 11.75 -8.34 -1.13
C VAL A 60 12.31 -7.97 0.24
N TRP A 61 13.62 -8.15 0.45
CA TRP A 61 14.30 -7.78 1.69
C TRP A 61 14.23 -6.27 1.93
N LEU A 62 14.48 -5.44 0.92
CA LEU A 62 14.43 -3.99 1.05
C LEU A 62 13.02 -3.50 1.42
N ILE A 63 12.00 -3.98 0.70
CA ILE A 63 10.61 -3.53 0.91
C ILE A 63 10.02 -4.05 2.22
N ARG A 64 10.35 -5.29 2.63
CA ARG A 64 9.87 -5.85 3.91
C ARG A 64 10.73 -5.45 5.11
N GLY A 65 11.97 -5.04 4.89
CA GLY A 65 12.92 -4.65 5.93
C GLY A 65 12.86 -3.17 6.29
N THR A 66 12.21 -2.33 5.47
CA THR A 66 12.05 -0.89 5.73
C THR A 66 10.61 -0.55 6.13
N PRO A 67 10.39 0.36 7.11
CA PRO A 67 9.04 0.78 7.49
C PRO A 67 8.28 1.43 6.33
N LEU A 68 7.01 1.08 6.15
CA LEU A 68 6.16 1.66 5.09
C LEU A 68 6.11 3.19 5.17
N LEU A 69 6.04 3.74 6.38
CA LEU A 69 6.05 5.19 6.59
C LEU A 69 7.31 5.83 6.01
N VAL A 70 8.49 5.20 6.19
CA VAL A 70 9.75 5.69 5.63
C VAL A 70 9.73 5.63 4.11
N GLN A 71 9.22 4.54 3.52
CA GLN A 71 9.09 4.44 2.06
C GLN A 71 8.20 5.55 1.50
N LEU A 72 7.03 5.77 2.11
CA LEU A 72 6.15 6.87 1.73
C LEU A 72 6.85 8.22 1.91
N PHE A 73 7.52 8.44 3.05
CA PHE A 73 8.22 9.69 3.30
C PHE A 73 9.28 9.97 2.22
N VAL A 74 10.07 8.97 1.84
CA VAL A 74 11.07 9.12 0.77
C VAL A 74 10.40 9.42 -0.58
N ILE A 75 9.30 8.75 -0.92
CA ILE A 75 8.59 8.99 -2.20
C ILE A 75 7.93 10.38 -2.24
N PHE A 76 7.37 10.83 -1.12
CA PHE A 76 6.63 12.10 -1.05
C PHE A 76 7.52 13.33 -0.77
N TYR A 77 8.64 13.17 -0.06
CA TYR A 77 9.49 14.29 0.37
C TYR A 77 10.97 14.18 -0.07
N GLY A 78 11.43 12.99 -0.46
CA GLY A 78 12.83 12.73 -0.81
C GLY A 78 13.13 12.71 -2.32
N LEU A 79 12.11 12.75 -3.16
CA LEU A 79 12.16 13.02 -4.60
C LEU A 79 11.81 14.50 -4.84
#